data_AF-A0AAV7KHY8-F1
#
_entry.id   AF-A0AAV7KHY8-F1
#
_cell.length_a   1.000
_cell.length_b   1.000
_cell.length_c   1.000
_cell.angle_alpha   90.00
_cell.angle_beta   90.00
_cell.angle_gamma   90.00
#
_symmetry.space_group_name_H-M   'P 1'
#
loop_
_entity.id
_entity.type
_entity.pdbx_description
1 polymer ?
#
loop_
_entity_poly.entity_id
_entity_poly.type
_entity_poly.pdbx_seq_one_letter_code
_entity_poly.pdbx_strand_id
1 'polypeptide(L)'
;MSKDRIIEYESELSSSQIRLLQGKNISLENVVFLSCTQLKKKLKDTYFSPGEEKQLKKLRKRGREKWLHIRECQYLQDDIIQLEGTAKNLKEEKRILEEEIEKLKIKCFLAAPENAVYQENRILDEICEQDILQCFS
;
A
#
# COMPACT_ATOMS: atom_id res chain seq x y z
N MET A 1 -14.11 3.96 -12.05
CA MET A 1 -13.23 2.86 -12.50
C MET A 1 -13.09 2.95 -13.99
N SER A 2 -11.87 3.08 -14.53
CA SER A 2 -11.68 3.35 -15.95
C SER A 2 -12.13 2.16 -16.81
N LYS A 3 -12.63 2.46 -18.01
CA LYS A 3 -13.07 1.49 -19.02
C LYS A 3 -11.93 0.58 -19.52
N ASP A 4 -10.69 0.87 -19.13
CA ASP A 4 -9.47 0.26 -19.68
C ASP A 4 -9.26 -1.20 -19.28
N ARG A 5 -9.92 -1.72 -18.23
CA ARG A 5 -9.68 -3.10 -17.74
C ARG A 5 -10.61 -4.16 -18.30
N ILE A 6 -11.65 -3.77 -19.05
CA ILE A 6 -12.45 -4.70 -19.87
C ILE A 6 -11.59 -5.24 -21.03
N ILE A 7 -10.61 -4.45 -21.47
CA ILE A 7 -9.72 -4.72 -22.60
C ILE A 7 -8.88 -5.99 -22.38
N GLU A 8 -8.41 -6.25 -21.15
CA GLU A 8 -7.66 -7.47 -20.83
C GLU A 8 -8.50 -8.75 -20.96
N TYR A 9 -9.80 -8.68 -20.67
CA TYR A 9 -10.66 -9.85 -20.84
C TYR A 9 -11.17 -9.99 -22.29
N GLU A 10 -11.32 -8.88 -23.01
CA GLU A 10 -11.71 -8.89 -24.42
C GLU A 10 -10.66 -9.56 -25.32
N SER A 11 -9.37 -9.35 -25.03
CA SER A 11 -8.27 -9.96 -25.80
C SER A 11 -8.20 -11.49 -25.68
N GLU A 12 -8.82 -12.07 -24.64
CA GLU A 12 -8.84 -13.51 -24.38
C GLU A 12 -10.08 -14.24 -24.94
N LEU A 13 -10.99 -13.52 -25.61
CA LEU A 13 -12.18 -14.12 -26.19
C LEU A 13 -11.82 -15.02 -27.37
N SER A 14 -12.39 -16.23 -27.40
CA SER A 14 -12.27 -17.08 -28.59
C SER A 14 -13.02 -16.47 -29.78
N SER A 15 -12.59 -16.77 -31.00
CA SER A 15 -13.26 -16.33 -32.24
C SER A 15 -14.74 -16.74 -32.32
N SER A 16 -15.14 -17.81 -31.64
CA SER A 16 -16.54 -18.21 -31.49
C SER A 16 -17.33 -17.31 -30.53
N GLN A 17 -16.72 -16.87 -29.42
CA GLN A 17 -17.34 -15.95 -28.46
C GLN A 17 -17.49 -14.54 -29.04
N ILE A 18 -16.47 -14.06 -29.77
CA ILE A 18 -16.52 -12.77 -30.47
C ILE A 18 -17.69 -12.77 -31.47
N ARG A 19 -17.79 -13.83 -32.30
CA ARG A 19 -18.91 -13.98 -33.25
C ARG A 19 -20.27 -14.04 -32.57
N LEU A 20 -20.38 -14.73 -31.44
CA LEU A 20 -21.62 -14.76 -30.65
C LEU A 20 -22.02 -13.35 -30.18
N LEU A 21 -21.08 -12.60 -29.60
CA LEU A 21 -21.35 -11.25 -29.10
C LEU A 21 -21.73 -10.28 -30.22
N GLN A 22 -20.99 -10.31 -31.34
CA GLN A 22 -21.25 -9.47 -32.51
C GLN A 22 -22.56 -9.84 -33.19
N GLY A 23 -22.81 -11.14 -33.41
CA GLY A 23 -24.02 -11.64 -34.07
C GLY A 23 -25.32 -11.40 -33.29
N LYS A 24 -25.21 -11.13 -31.98
CA LYS A 24 -26.34 -10.80 -31.11
C LYS A 24 -26.36 -9.32 -30.68
N ASN A 25 -25.42 -8.51 -31.17
CA ASN A 25 -25.26 -7.09 -30.83
C ASN A 25 -25.19 -6.83 -29.31
N ILE A 26 -24.40 -7.63 -28.58
CA ILE A 26 -24.21 -7.51 -27.13
C ILE A 26 -22.73 -7.29 -26.84
N SER A 27 -22.40 -6.25 -26.06
CA SER A 27 -21.02 -6.07 -25.59
C SER A 27 -20.67 -7.00 -24.43
N LEU A 28 -19.38 -7.32 -24.31
CA LEU A 28 -18.87 -8.14 -23.21
C LEU A 28 -19.17 -7.51 -21.84
N GLU A 29 -19.05 -6.19 -21.75
CA GLU A 29 -19.39 -5.40 -20.56
C GLU A 29 -20.81 -5.73 -20.06
N ASN A 30 -21.78 -5.74 -20.97
CA ASN A 30 -23.16 -6.06 -20.61
C ASN A 30 -23.29 -7.48 -20.07
N VAL A 31 -22.59 -8.44 -20.67
CA VAL A 31 -22.63 -9.84 -20.26
C VAL A 31 -22.00 -10.03 -18.88
N VAL A 32 -20.94 -9.31 -18.55
CA VAL A 32 -20.24 -9.47 -17.27
C VAL A 32 -20.92 -8.69 -16.15
N PHE A 33 -21.22 -7.41 -16.37
CA PHE A 33 -21.55 -6.47 -15.29
C PHE A 33 -23.04 -6.29 -15.02
N LEU A 34 -23.92 -6.39 -16.03
CA LEU A 34 -25.36 -6.23 -15.78
C LEU A 34 -25.83 -7.24 -14.74
N SER A 35 -26.81 -6.87 -13.91
CA SER A 35 -27.50 -7.83 -13.05
C SER A 35 -28.23 -8.87 -13.89
N CYS A 36 -28.58 -10.01 -13.30
CA CYS A 36 -29.32 -11.05 -14.04
C CYS A 36 -30.65 -10.51 -14.59
N THR A 37 -31.33 -9.63 -13.85
CA THR A 37 -32.58 -8.98 -14.27
C THR A 37 -32.36 -8.01 -15.44
N GLN A 38 -31.32 -7.17 -15.37
CA GLN A 38 -30.98 -6.23 -16.45
C GLN A 38 -30.55 -6.98 -17.71
N LEU A 39 -29.74 -8.03 -17.57
CA LEU A 39 -29.32 -8.86 -18.69
C LEU A 39 -30.53 -9.57 -19.32
N LYS A 40 -31.42 -10.18 -18.52
CA LYS A 40 -32.67 -10.77 -19.04
C LYS A 40 -33.53 -9.77 -19.81
N LYS A 41 -33.68 -8.54 -19.29
CA LYS A 41 -34.44 -7.48 -19.96
C LYS A 41 -33.79 -7.10 -21.29
N LYS A 42 -32.46 -6.99 -21.34
CA LYS A 42 -31.71 -6.63 -22.55
C LYS A 42 -31.74 -7.72 -23.62
N LEU A 43 -31.82 -8.99 -23.21
CA LEU A 43 -31.81 -10.15 -24.09
C LEU A 43 -33.22 -10.66 -24.43
N LYS A 44 -34.28 -10.00 -23.96
CA LYS A 44 -35.66 -10.49 -24.04
C LYS A 44 -36.09 -10.79 -25.48
N ASP A 45 -35.67 -9.96 -26.43
CA ASP A 45 -36.09 -10.04 -27.84
C ASP A 45 -35.04 -10.73 -28.72
N THR A 46 -33.99 -11.29 -28.11
CA THR A 46 -32.90 -11.95 -28.83
C THR A 46 -33.04 -13.47 -28.73
N TYR A 47 -33.17 -14.15 -29.88
CA TYR A 47 -33.19 -15.61 -29.90
C TYR A 47 -31.79 -16.17 -29.63
N PHE A 48 -31.69 -17.14 -28.71
CA PHE A 48 -30.49 -17.94 -28.46
C PHE A 48 -30.80 -19.41 -28.64
N SER A 49 -29.97 -20.11 -29.40
CA SER A 49 -29.97 -21.57 -29.38
C SER A 49 -29.47 -22.09 -28.02
N PRO A 50 -29.80 -23.33 -27.61
CA PRO A 50 -29.32 -23.92 -26.36
C PRO A 50 -27.78 -23.90 -26.22
N GLY A 51 -27.07 -24.05 -27.34
CA GLY A 51 -25.61 -23.96 -27.38
C GLY A 51 -25.09 -22.56 -27.11
N GLU A 52 -25.70 -21.54 -27.73
CA GLU A 52 -25.35 -20.13 -27.53
C GLU A 52 -25.65 -19.69 -26.09
N GLU A 53 -26.78 -20.09 -25.51
CA GLU A 53 -27.07 -19.83 -24.10
C GLU A 53 -26.00 -20.41 -23.17
N LYS A 54 -25.57 -21.65 -23.43
CA LYS A 54 -24.53 -22.31 -22.64
C LYS A 54 -23.20 -21.57 -22.77
N GLN A 55 -22.85 -21.10 -23.97
CA GLN A 55 -21.66 -20.28 -24.20
C GLN A 55 -21.75 -18.93 -23.46
N LEU A 56 -22.90 -18.25 -23.52
CA LEU A 56 -23.12 -16.96 -22.86
C LEU A 56 -23.05 -17.08 -21.33
N LYS A 57 -23.63 -18.13 -20.75
CA LYS A 57 -23.54 -18.43 -19.31
C LYS A 57 -22.09 -18.67 -18.87
N LYS A 58 -21.33 -19.46 -19.63
CA LYS A 58 -19.90 -19.69 -19.36
C LYS A 58 -19.09 -18.39 -19.46
N LEU A 59 -19.34 -17.60 -20.50
CA LEU A 59 -18.68 -16.33 -20.73
C LEU A 59 -18.91 -15.35 -19.57
N ARG A 60 -20.17 -15.23 -19.11
CA ARG A 60 -20.55 -14.42 -17.97
C ARG A 60 -19.89 -14.89 -16.68
N LYS A 61 -19.92 -16.20 -16.40
CA LYS A 61 -19.31 -16.78 -15.20
C LYS A 61 -17.80 -16.44 -15.16
N ARG A 62 -17.08 -16.76 -16.23
CA ARG A 62 -15.63 -16.52 -16.32
C ARG A 62 -15.27 -15.04 -16.23
N GLY A 63 -16.04 -14.18 -16.90
CA GLY A 63 -15.82 -12.74 -16.84
C GLY A 63 -16.04 -12.17 -15.45
N ARG A 64 -17.05 -12.68 -14.71
CA ARG A 64 -17.28 -12.29 -13.31
C ARG A 64 -16.20 -12.78 -12.37
N GLU A 65 -15.77 -14.04 -12.50
CA GLU A 65 -14.69 -14.60 -11.68
C GLU A 65 -13.40 -13.79 -11.86
N LYS A 66 -13.03 -13.49 -13.11
CA LYS A 66 -11.87 -12.63 -13.39
C LYS A 66 -12.01 -11.23 -12.83
N TRP A 67 -13.19 -10.62 -13.00
CA TRP A 67 -13.42 -9.28 -12.46
C TRP A 67 -13.32 -9.26 -10.92
N LEU A 68 -13.88 -10.27 -10.25
CA LEU A 68 -13.77 -10.42 -8.80
C LEU A 68 -12.29 -10.54 -8.39
N HIS A 69 -11.53 -11.40 -9.07
CA HIS A 69 -10.11 -11.56 -8.79
C HIS A 69 -9.32 -10.26 -9.00
N ILE A 70 -9.53 -9.55 -10.12
CA ILE A 70 -8.86 -8.26 -10.38
C ILE A 70 -9.21 -7.26 -9.27
N ARG A 71 -10.47 -7.21 -8.86
CA ARG A 71 -10.93 -6.31 -7.80
C ARG A 71 -10.34 -6.67 -6.44
N GLU A 72 -10.25 -7.95 -6.12
CA GLU A 72 -9.62 -8.43 -4.89
C GLU A 72 -8.12 -8.11 -4.87
N CYS A 73 -7.41 -8.33 -5.98
CA CYS A 73 -6.03 -7.91 -6.12
C CYS A 73 -5.85 -6.39 -5.93
N GLN A 74 -6.80 -5.57 -6.38
CA GLN A 74 -6.73 -4.12 -6.16
C GLN A 74 -6.85 -3.77 -4.68
N TYR A 75 -7.81 -4.36 -3.96
CA TYR A 75 -7.92 -4.13 -2.51
C TYR A 75 -6.64 -4.54 -1.78
N LEU A 76 -6.06 -5.70 -2.14
CA LEU A 76 -4.79 -6.13 -1.57
C LEU A 76 -3.63 -5.19 -1.91
N GLN A 77 -3.60 -4.62 -3.13
CA GLN A 77 -2.60 -3.62 -3.52
C GLN A 77 -2.74 -2.33 -2.69
N ASP A 78 -3.96 -1.86 -2.50
CA ASP A 78 -4.25 -0.68 -1.68
C ASP A 78 -3.82 -0.92 -0.22
N ASP A 79 -4.13 -2.10 0.33
CA ASP A 79 -3.71 -2.51 1.68
C ASP A 79 -2.18 -2.57 1.81
N ILE A 80 -1.48 -3.10 0.80
CA ILE A 80 -0.01 -3.12 0.77
C ILE A 80 0.54 -1.69 0.84
N ILE A 81 0.03 -0.78 0.01
CA ILE A 81 0.49 0.62 -0.01
C ILE A 81 0.26 1.28 1.37
N GLN A 82 -0.88 1.01 2.01
CA GLN A 82 -1.18 1.54 3.33
C GLN A 82 -0.24 0.98 4.42
N LEU A 83 0.03 -0.33 4.38
CA LEU A 83 0.95 -0.99 5.31
C LEU A 83 2.40 -0.49 5.12
N GLU A 84 2.85 -0.30 3.89
CA GLU A 84 4.16 0.28 3.58
C GLU A 84 4.29 1.71 4.12
N GLY A 85 3.24 2.53 3.95
CA GLY A 85 3.18 3.88 4.52
C GLY A 85 3.29 3.86 6.05
N THR A 86 2.56 2.95 6.69
CA THR A 86 2.58 2.78 8.15
C THR A 86 3.95 2.34 8.65
N ALA A 87 4.58 1.37 7.97
CA ALA A 87 5.93 0.89 8.30
C ALA A 87 6.99 2.00 8.17
N LYS A 88 6.86 2.87 7.15
CA LYS A 88 7.72 4.05 6.99
C LYS A 88 7.60 5.01 8.17
N ASN A 89 6.38 5.29 8.61
CA ASN A 89 6.13 6.18 9.75
C ASN A 89 6.70 5.59 11.05
N LEU A 90 6.46 4.32 11.32
CA LEU A 90 7.00 3.64 12.52
C LEU A 90 8.53 3.61 12.52
N LYS A 91 9.17 3.47 11.35
CA LYS A 91 10.62 3.53 11.23
C LYS A 91 11.16 4.92 11.60
N GLU A 92 10.44 5.97 11.21
CA GLU A 92 10.82 7.35 11.54
C GLU A 92 10.59 7.66 13.04
N GLU A 93 9.47 7.24 13.61
CA GLU A 93 9.21 7.37 15.05
C GLU A 93 10.29 6.66 15.88
N LYS A 94 10.68 5.44 15.47
CA LYS A 94 11.79 4.71 16.10
C LYS A 94 13.09 5.52 16.07
N ARG A 95 13.43 6.14 14.94
CA ARG A 95 14.63 6.97 14.79
C ARG A 95 14.61 8.16 15.76
N ILE A 96 13.46 8.84 15.87
CA ILE A 96 13.28 9.98 16.78
C ILE A 96 13.47 9.54 18.25
N LEU A 97 12.88 8.41 18.64
CA LEU A 97 13.01 7.86 19.99
C LEU A 97 14.46 7.46 20.30
N GLU A 98 15.18 6.85 19.35
CA GLU A 98 16.60 6.52 19.50
C GLU A 98 17.46 7.78 19.73
N GLU A 99 17.21 8.86 19.00
CA GLU A 99 17.87 10.15 19.21
C GLU A 99 17.56 10.76 20.59
N GLU A 100 16.32 10.62 21.06
CA GLU A 100 15.90 11.12 22.38
C GLU A 100 16.56 10.32 23.51
N ILE A 101 16.62 8.99 23.39
CA ILE A 101 17.35 8.12 24.32
C ILE A 101 18.81 8.54 24.42
N GLU A 102 19.47 8.82 23.29
CA GLU A 102 20.88 9.21 23.30
C GLU A 102 21.11 10.57 23.98
N LYS A 103 20.21 11.55 23.74
CA LYS A 103 20.22 12.82 24.48
C LYS A 103 20.06 12.62 25.99
N LEU A 104 19.17 11.72 26.41
CA LEU A 104 18.94 11.43 27.82
C LEU A 104 20.14 10.72 28.46
N LYS A 105 20.82 9.81 27.76
CA LYS A 105 22.06 9.19 28.24
C LYS A 105 23.14 10.22 28.50
N ILE A 106 23.35 11.18 27.58
CA ILE A 106 24.32 12.26 27.77
C ILE A 106 23.97 13.09 29.01
N LYS A 107 22.68 13.46 29.18
CA LYS A 107 22.22 14.18 30.38
C LYS A 107 22.46 13.39 31.66
N CYS A 108 22.18 12.08 31.64
CA CYS A 108 22.40 11.19 32.79
C CYS A 108 23.90 11.10 33.14
N PHE A 109 24.76 10.96 32.13
CA PHE A 109 26.22 10.94 32.31
C PHE A 109 26.73 12.25 32.96
N LEU A 110 26.28 13.41 32.46
CA LEU A 110 26.69 14.71 33.01
C LEU A 110 26.16 14.96 34.42
N ALA A 111 25.01 14.38 34.78
CA ALA A 111 24.42 14.50 36.11
C ALA A 111 25.07 13.57 37.15
N ALA A 112 25.92 12.62 36.74
CA ALA A 112 26.57 11.70 37.68
C ALA A 112 27.57 12.47 38.59
N PRO A 113 27.52 12.29 39.93
CA PRO A 113 28.35 13.03 40.88
C PRO A 113 29.86 12.86 40.62
N GLU A 114 30.25 11.67 40.19
CA GLU A 114 31.62 11.29 39.82
C GLU A 114 32.18 12.21 38.72
N ASN A 115 31.32 12.65 37.80
CA ASN A 115 31.66 13.53 36.68
C ASN A 115 31.52 15.01 37.02
N ALA A 116 30.75 15.36 38.06
CA ALA A 116 30.71 16.70 38.62
C ALA A 116 32.04 17.04 39.34
N VAL A 117 32.61 16.07 40.07
CA VAL A 117 33.93 16.20 40.72
C VAL A 117 35.06 16.38 39.70
N TYR A 118 34.97 15.77 38.50
CA TYR A 118 35.93 16.00 37.42
C TYR A 118 35.89 17.43 36.85
N GLN A 119 34.72 18.09 36.83
CA GLN A 119 34.63 19.50 36.44
C GLN A 119 35.19 20.42 37.54
N GLU A 120 34.89 20.14 38.80
CA GLU A 120 35.43 20.90 39.93
C GLU A 120 36.96 20.78 40.01
N ASN A 121 37.51 19.58 39.81
CA ASN A 121 38.96 19.35 39.78
C ASN A 121 39.65 20.11 38.65
N ARG A 122 39.04 20.20 37.46
CA ARG A 122 39.62 20.92 36.33
C ARG A 122 39.67 22.43 36.56
N ILE A 123 38.66 22.98 37.23
CA ILE A 123 38.63 24.41 37.63
C ILE A 123 39.65 24.66 38.75
N LEU A 124 39.78 23.74 39.72
CA LEU A 124 40.77 23.83 40.78
C LEU A 124 42.20 23.75 40.24
N ASP A 125 42.47 22.88 39.27
CA ASP A 125 43.77 22.80 38.60
C ASP A 125 44.09 24.09 37.83
N GLU A 126 43.11 24.67 37.11
CA GLU A 126 43.27 25.95 36.41
C GLU A 126 43.50 27.14 37.36
N ILE A 127 42.83 27.17 38.52
CA ILE A 127 43.06 28.19 39.57
C ILE A 127 44.45 28.01 40.20
N CYS A 128 44.84 26.77 40.51
CA CYS A 128 46.13 26.45 41.12
C CYS A 128 47.31 26.82 40.21
N GLU A 129 47.20 26.57 38.90
CA GLU A 129 48.21 26.97 37.92
C GLU A 129 48.36 28.51 37.82
N GLN A 130 47.26 29.27 37.94
CA GLN A 130 47.32 30.73 37.96
C GLN A 130 47.92 31.29 39.26
N ASP A 131 47.59 30.70 40.42
CA ASP A 131 48.13 31.11 41.72
C ASP A 131 49.63 30.82 41.83
N ILE A 132 50.12 29.71 41.27
CA ILE A 132 51.54 29.41 41.17
C ILE A 132 52.26 30.47 40.33
N LEU A 133 51.72 30.84 39.17
CA LEU A 133 52.33 31.86 38.31
C LEU A 133 52.38 33.24 38.98
N GLN A 134 51.43 33.59 39.85
CA GLN A 134 51.45 34.82 40.64
C GLN A 134 52.39 34.77 41.85
N CYS A 135 52.67 33.57 42.41
CA CYS A 135 53.63 33.42 43.50
C CYS A 135 55.09 33.58 43.05
N PHE A 136 55.38 33.42 41.76
CA PHE A 136 56.73 33.53 41.19
C PHE A 136 56.98 34.81 40.36
N SER A 137 56.05 35.77 40.42
CA SER A 137 56.23 37.15 39.95
C SER A 137 56.59 38.08 41.11
#